data_AF-A0A6A0RDD6-F1
#
_entry.id   AF-A0A6A0RDD6-F1
#
_cell.length_a   1.000
_cell.length_b   1.000
_cell.length_c   1.000
_cell.angle_alpha   90.00
_cell.angle_beta   90.00
_cell.angle_gamma   90.00
#
_symmetry.space_group_name_H-M   'P 1'
#
loop_
_entity.id
_entity.type
_entity.pdbx_description
1 polymer ?
#
loop_
_entity_poly.entity_id
_entity_poly.type
_entity_poly.pdbx_seq_one_letter_code
_entity_poly.pdbx_strand_id
1 'polypeptide(L)'
;MKKIFYLLLGFLFLSACSDETIVNEVSGTIYKNCDNSTYGYAEIALKTNRGGSFSDPIILGGDVANGDGYFQFTYELKESEKGTAELILSNPDGYTVLLDDLPLNRDIKTNIYIENKSPVSIKLSGSRVFQITDTLFIGVKNTSIKEQVVQPTNGVIATLKINVPNEYKSTTQKTIYYGVGTSDFQKSKDALSIPDSVYQHVSLQLKGCDVSEQVDLTIN
;
A
#
# COMPACT_ATOMS: atom_id res chain seq x y z
N MET A 1 -28.55 -54.05 -22.04
CA MET A 1 -28.15 -53.84 -20.62
C MET A 1 -26.64 -53.67 -20.42
N LYS A 2 -25.74 -54.49 -21.01
CA LYS A 2 -24.28 -54.35 -20.80
C LYS A 2 -23.67 -53.00 -21.23
N LYS A 3 -24.17 -52.34 -22.27
CA LYS A 3 -23.62 -51.05 -22.77
C LYS A 3 -23.89 -49.85 -21.86
N ILE A 4 -24.94 -49.88 -21.03
CA ILE A 4 -25.27 -48.79 -20.09
C ILE A 4 -24.34 -48.84 -18.86
N PHE A 5 -23.88 -50.03 -18.48
CA PHE A 5 -23.01 -50.23 -17.32
C PHE A 5 -21.60 -49.64 -17.55
N TYR A 6 -21.06 -49.75 -18.77
CA TYR A 6 -19.76 -49.15 -19.11
C TYR A 6 -19.80 -47.61 -19.20
N LEU A 7 -20.96 -47.03 -19.54
CA LEU A 7 -21.13 -45.57 -19.59
C LEU A 7 -21.18 -44.96 -18.18
N LEU A 8 -21.80 -45.67 -17.23
CA LEU A 8 -21.85 -45.29 -15.81
C LEU A 8 -20.49 -45.43 -15.11
N LEU A 9 -19.70 -46.46 -15.47
CA LEU A 9 -18.36 -46.65 -14.92
C LEU A 9 -17.38 -45.55 -15.38
N GLY A 10 -17.49 -45.07 -16.63
CA GLY A 10 -16.69 -43.95 -17.14
C GLY A 10 -17.01 -42.60 -16.47
N PHE A 11 -18.25 -42.40 -16.03
CA PHE A 11 -18.67 -41.19 -15.31
C PHE A 11 -18.15 -41.16 -13.85
N LEU A 12 -18.00 -42.32 -13.22
CA LEU A 12 -17.52 -42.43 -11.83
C LEU A 12 -16.02 -42.14 -11.66
N PHE A 13 -15.22 -42.27 -12.74
CA PHE A 13 -13.79 -41.93 -12.71
C PHE A 13 -13.49 -40.45 -12.99
N LEU A 14 -14.48 -39.66 -13.44
CA LEU A 14 -14.32 -38.22 -13.69
C LEU A 14 -14.68 -37.34 -12.48
N SER A 15 -15.26 -37.93 -11.43
CA SER A 15 -15.80 -37.17 -10.28
C SER A 15 -15.00 -37.36 -8.98
N ALA A 16 -13.79 -37.91 -9.04
CA ALA A 16 -12.97 -38.19 -7.85
C ALA A 16 -11.59 -37.53 -7.91
N CYS A 17 -11.51 -36.27 -8.36
CA CYS A 17 -10.48 -35.38 -7.83
C CYS A 17 -11.03 -34.85 -6.51
N SER A 18 -10.63 -35.46 -5.39
CA SER A 18 -10.80 -34.81 -4.09
C SER A 18 -9.92 -33.57 -4.09
N ASP A 19 -10.48 -32.39 -3.87
CA ASP A 19 -9.70 -31.16 -3.74
C ASP A 19 -8.57 -31.37 -2.73
N GLU A 20 -7.32 -31.27 -3.20
CA GLU A 20 -6.15 -31.42 -2.36
C GLU A 20 -6.03 -30.21 -1.43
N THR A 21 -5.65 -30.47 -0.17
CA THR A 21 -5.34 -29.40 0.78
C THR A 21 -3.90 -28.96 0.54
N ILE A 22 -3.71 -27.68 0.28
CA ILE A 22 -2.41 -27.06 0.06
C ILE A 22 -2.02 -26.31 1.33
N VAL A 23 -0.82 -26.61 1.84
CA VAL A 23 -0.19 -25.86 2.91
C VAL A 23 0.65 -24.76 2.27
N ASN A 24 0.43 -23.51 2.70
CA ASN A 24 1.17 -22.35 2.24
C ASN A 24 1.80 -21.62 3.44
N GLU A 25 2.90 -20.92 3.21
CA GLU A 25 3.60 -20.15 4.23
C GLU A 25 3.35 -18.64 4.09
N VAL A 26 3.26 -17.95 5.23
CA VAL A 26 3.34 -16.50 5.31
C VAL A 26 4.51 -16.11 6.21
N SER A 27 5.46 -15.36 5.66
CA SER A 27 6.66 -14.92 6.39
C SER A 27 7.08 -13.50 6.05
N GLY A 28 7.81 -12.86 6.96
CA GLY A 28 8.18 -11.47 6.78
C GLY A 28 8.83 -10.83 8.00
N THR A 29 9.11 -9.54 7.85
CA THR A 29 9.58 -8.68 8.96
C THR A 29 8.68 -7.47 9.09
N ILE A 30 8.27 -7.16 10.32
CA ILE A 30 7.54 -5.94 10.65
C ILE A 30 8.49 -4.87 11.21
N TYR A 31 8.38 -3.68 10.66
CA TYR A 31 9.16 -2.49 10.99
C TYR A 31 8.24 -1.42 11.57
N LYS A 32 8.76 -0.63 12.51
CA LYS A 32 8.08 0.56 13.05
C LYS A 32 7.88 1.61 11.98
N ASN A 33 8.90 1.87 11.18
CA ASN A 33 8.95 2.97 10.22
C ASN A 33 10.03 2.69 9.14
N CYS A 34 10.22 3.64 8.23
CA CYS A 34 11.20 3.53 7.14
C CYS A 34 12.68 3.58 7.58
N ASP A 35 12.98 3.71 8.87
CA ASP A 35 14.36 3.77 9.38
C ASP A 35 14.92 2.37 9.69
N ASN A 36 14.29 1.31 9.17
CA ASN A 36 14.61 -0.11 9.41
C ASN A 36 14.56 -0.53 10.90
N SER A 37 13.90 0.25 11.75
CA SER A 37 13.66 -0.13 13.14
C SER A 37 12.59 -1.21 13.21
N THR A 38 12.91 -2.38 13.76
CA THR A 38 11.99 -3.52 13.84
C THR A 38 10.89 -3.31 14.88
N TYR A 39 9.75 -3.96 14.68
CA TYR A 39 8.60 -3.95 15.60
C TYR A 39 8.37 -5.35 16.18
N GLY A 40 9.23 -5.75 17.12
CA GLY A 40 9.18 -7.09 17.69
C GLY A 40 7.96 -7.36 18.58
N TYR A 41 7.68 -8.64 18.81
CA TYR A 41 6.59 -9.15 19.68
C TYR A 41 5.18 -8.74 19.23
N ALA A 42 5.04 -8.38 17.95
CA ALA A 42 3.77 -8.07 17.34
C ALA A 42 2.97 -9.34 17.05
N GLU A 43 1.69 -9.38 17.45
CA GLU A 43 0.80 -10.48 17.12
C GLU A 43 0.18 -10.24 15.73
N ILE A 44 0.55 -11.10 14.78
CA ILE A 44 0.20 -10.99 13.37
C ILE A 44 -0.71 -12.15 12.98
N ALA A 45 -1.76 -11.87 12.22
CA ALA A 45 -2.64 -12.91 11.69
C ALA A 45 -3.01 -12.66 10.23
N LEU A 46 -3.29 -13.74 9.49
CA LEU A 46 -3.86 -13.70 8.15
C LEU A 46 -5.38 -13.87 8.26
N LYS A 47 -6.13 -12.84 7.87
CA LYS A 47 -7.59 -12.82 7.89
C LYS A 47 -8.15 -12.78 6.48
N THR A 48 -9.07 -13.65 6.12
CA THR A 48 -9.71 -13.60 4.79
C THR A 48 -10.58 -12.36 4.62
N ASN A 49 -10.63 -11.85 3.39
CA ASN A 49 -11.62 -10.87 2.97
C ASN A 49 -12.92 -11.58 2.57
N ARG A 50 -14.05 -10.87 2.66
CA ARG A 50 -15.31 -11.36 2.10
C ARG A 50 -15.21 -11.39 0.58
N GLY A 51 -15.55 -12.52 -0.02
CA GLY A 51 -15.51 -12.73 -1.47
C GLY A 51 -14.77 -14.00 -1.87
N GLY A 52 -14.87 -14.36 -3.14
CA GLY A 52 -14.36 -15.65 -3.63
C GLY A 52 -15.05 -16.82 -2.94
N SER A 53 -14.28 -17.64 -2.24
CA SER A 53 -14.73 -18.81 -1.49
C SER A 53 -15.16 -18.51 -0.05
N PHE A 54 -14.99 -17.28 0.45
CA PHE A 54 -15.25 -16.94 1.85
C PHE A 54 -16.45 -15.99 1.97
N SER A 55 -17.53 -16.47 2.60
CA SER A 55 -18.72 -15.65 2.89
C SER A 55 -18.51 -14.70 4.05
N ASP A 56 -17.64 -15.07 5.00
CA ASP A 56 -17.27 -14.29 6.16
C ASP A 56 -15.76 -14.28 6.39
N PRO A 57 -15.20 -13.21 6.97
CA PRO A 57 -13.81 -13.15 7.35
C PRO A 57 -13.48 -14.20 8.41
N ILE A 58 -12.44 -14.99 8.18
CA ILE A 58 -11.89 -15.95 9.14
C ILE A 58 -10.38 -15.77 9.28
N ILE A 59 -9.83 -16.13 10.43
CA ILE A 59 -8.38 -16.16 10.64
C ILE A 59 -7.87 -17.51 10.16
N LEU A 60 -6.97 -17.50 9.17
CA LEU A 60 -6.38 -18.71 8.60
C LEU A 60 -5.14 -19.18 9.36
N GLY A 61 -4.44 -18.25 10.02
CA GLY A 61 -3.21 -18.51 10.76
C GLY A 61 -2.64 -17.23 11.34
N GLY A 62 -1.65 -17.35 12.22
CA GLY A 62 -0.97 -16.21 12.83
C GLY A 62 0.26 -16.64 13.62
N ASP A 63 1.05 -15.64 14.01
CA ASP A 63 2.30 -15.79 14.76
C ASP A 63 2.53 -14.55 15.63
N VAL A 64 3.41 -14.68 16.62
CA VAL A 64 3.95 -13.54 17.37
C VAL A 64 5.37 -13.30 16.89
N ALA A 65 5.59 -12.15 16.26
CA ALA A 65 6.89 -11.79 15.73
C ALA A 65 7.97 -11.84 16.83
N ASN A 66 9.19 -12.27 16.50
CA ASN A 66 10.29 -12.31 17.44
C ASN A 66 10.82 -10.89 17.77
N GLY A 67 11.87 -10.78 18.58
CA GLY A 67 12.47 -9.48 18.96
C GLY A 67 12.97 -8.65 17.78
N ASP A 68 13.31 -9.30 16.65
CA ASP A 68 13.74 -8.67 15.41
C ASP A 68 12.56 -8.37 14.46
N GLY A 69 11.31 -8.55 14.92
CA GLY A 69 10.11 -8.31 14.12
C GLY A 69 9.86 -9.36 13.04
N TYR A 70 10.61 -10.46 13.01
CA TYR A 70 10.37 -11.55 12.06
C TYR A 70 9.20 -12.43 12.51
N PHE A 71 8.31 -12.77 11.58
CA PHE A 71 7.19 -13.69 11.78
C PHE A 71 7.15 -14.77 10.70
N GLN A 72 6.64 -15.95 11.03
CA GLN A 72 6.44 -17.04 10.09
C GLN A 72 5.35 -18.00 10.58
N PHE A 73 4.34 -18.24 9.76
CA PHE A 73 3.30 -19.25 10.02
C PHE A 73 2.81 -19.88 8.73
N THR A 74 2.12 -21.00 8.85
CA THR A 74 1.47 -21.68 7.72
C THR A 74 -0.04 -21.55 7.79
N TYR A 75 -0.70 -21.68 6.64
CA TYR A 75 -2.14 -21.82 6.53
C TYR A 75 -2.50 -22.90 5.50
N GLU A 76 -3.67 -23.50 5.68
CA GLU A 76 -4.15 -24.60 4.84
C GLU A 76 -5.46 -24.21 4.18
N LEU A 77 -5.56 -24.42 2.87
CA LEU A 77 -6.78 -24.24 2.09
C LEU A 77 -6.87 -25.36 1.06
N LYS A 78 -8.08 -25.64 0.60
CA LYS A 78 -8.27 -26.48 -0.59
C LYS A 78 -7.78 -25.74 -1.81
N GLU A 79 -7.26 -26.47 -2.80
CA GLU A 79 -6.86 -25.87 -4.09
C GLU A 79 -7.98 -25.05 -4.75
N SER A 80 -9.23 -25.49 -4.58
CA SER A 80 -10.42 -24.82 -5.10
C SER A 80 -10.81 -23.54 -4.35
N GLU A 81 -10.31 -23.31 -3.13
CA GLU A 81 -10.64 -22.14 -2.32
C GLU A 81 -9.84 -20.92 -2.79
N LYS A 82 -10.52 -19.92 -3.36
CA LYS A 82 -9.90 -18.70 -3.87
C LYS A 82 -10.39 -17.48 -3.10
N GLY A 83 -9.56 -16.45 -3.02
CA GLY A 83 -9.92 -15.21 -2.36
C GLY A 83 -8.69 -14.37 -2.06
N THR A 84 -8.92 -13.30 -1.32
CA THR A 84 -7.86 -12.43 -0.82
C THR A 84 -7.94 -12.31 0.69
N ALA A 85 -6.87 -11.82 1.30
CA ALA A 85 -6.75 -11.70 2.73
C ALA A 85 -6.03 -10.42 3.13
N GLU A 86 -6.14 -10.09 4.40
CA GLU A 86 -5.42 -9.04 5.08
C GLU A 86 -4.41 -9.68 6.04
N LEU A 87 -3.20 -9.15 6.08
CA LEU A 87 -2.37 -9.30 7.28
C LEU A 87 -2.80 -8.23 8.27
N ILE A 88 -3.12 -8.66 9.48
CA ILE A 88 -3.59 -7.79 10.56
C ILE A 88 -2.63 -7.83 11.75
N LEU A 89 -2.54 -6.71 12.44
CA LEU A 89 -1.93 -6.58 13.75
C LEU A 89 -3.03 -6.65 14.81
N SER A 90 -2.98 -7.63 15.70
CA SER A 90 -3.87 -7.69 16.86
C SER A 90 -3.51 -6.62 17.87
N ASN A 91 -4.52 -5.92 18.39
CA ASN A 91 -4.40 -4.92 19.44
C ASN A 91 -5.42 -5.22 20.55
N PRO A 92 -5.24 -4.71 21.79
CA PRO A 92 -6.20 -4.94 22.87
C PRO A 92 -7.66 -4.59 22.54
N ASP A 93 -7.86 -3.58 21.69
CA ASP A 93 -9.18 -3.06 21.31
C ASP A 93 -9.70 -3.57 19.95
N GLY A 94 -8.98 -4.49 19.29
CA GLY A 94 -9.35 -5.01 17.96
C GLY A 94 -8.13 -5.35 17.10
N TYR A 95 -8.13 -4.89 15.85
CA TYR A 95 -6.99 -5.09 14.96
C TYR A 95 -6.78 -3.91 14.02
N THR A 96 -5.55 -3.78 13.52
CA THR A 96 -5.18 -2.85 12.44
C THR A 96 -4.82 -3.66 11.21
N VAL A 97 -5.37 -3.27 10.04
CA VAL A 97 -4.94 -3.86 8.76
C VAL A 97 -3.55 -3.35 8.45
N LEU A 98 -2.59 -4.27 8.34
CA LEU A 98 -1.21 -3.98 8.02
C LEU A 98 -0.97 -3.99 6.51
N LEU A 99 -1.55 -4.97 5.82
CA LEU A 99 -1.42 -5.21 4.39
C LEU A 99 -2.71 -5.85 3.89
N ASP A 100 -3.26 -5.35 2.78
CA ASP A 100 -4.52 -5.83 2.21
C ASP A 100 -4.31 -6.43 0.80
N ASP A 101 -5.34 -7.11 0.32
CA ASP A 101 -5.46 -7.75 -0.99
C ASP A 101 -4.39 -8.82 -1.25
N LEU A 102 -4.03 -9.56 -0.20
CA LEU A 102 -3.09 -10.67 -0.29
C LEU A 102 -3.75 -11.86 -0.98
N PRO A 103 -3.22 -12.34 -2.12
CA PRO A 103 -3.74 -13.53 -2.77
C PRO A 103 -3.53 -14.78 -1.91
N LEU A 104 -4.60 -15.55 -1.71
CA LEU A 104 -4.56 -16.84 -1.02
C LEU A 104 -4.09 -17.97 -1.94
N ASN A 105 -3.79 -19.14 -1.36
CA ASN A 105 -3.33 -20.35 -2.04
C ASN A 105 -1.93 -20.23 -2.67
N ARG A 106 -1.05 -19.51 -1.98
CA ARG A 106 0.37 -19.38 -2.31
C ARG A 106 1.16 -18.91 -1.10
N ASP A 107 2.48 -19.13 -1.16
CA ASP A 107 3.39 -18.52 -0.21
C ASP A 107 3.41 -16.99 -0.36
N ILE A 108 3.45 -16.31 0.79
CA ILE A 108 3.50 -14.86 0.91
C ILE A 108 4.76 -14.49 1.70
N LYS A 109 5.65 -13.74 1.05
CA LYS A 109 6.82 -13.14 1.70
C LYS A 109 6.76 -11.62 1.56
N THR A 110 6.72 -10.91 2.68
CA THR A 110 6.54 -9.45 2.66
C THR A 110 7.23 -8.73 3.83
N ASN A 111 7.63 -7.49 3.61
CA ASN A 111 8.03 -6.58 4.68
C ASN A 111 6.89 -5.60 4.95
N ILE A 112 6.65 -5.29 6.21
CA ILE A 112 5.52 -4.45 6.64
C ILE A 112 6.06 -3.29 7.46
N TYR A 113 5.53 -2.09 7.21
CA TYR A 113 5.87 -0.89 7.98
C TYR A 113 4.63 -0.37 8.71
N ILE A 114 4.65 -0.32 10.05
CA ILE A 114 3.57 0.26 10.87
C ILE A 114 3.34 1.71 10.46
N GLU A 115 4.41 2.49 10.36
CA GLU A 115 4.40 3.84 9.80
C GLU A 115 5.06 3.86 8.42
N ASN A 116 4.29 3.52 7.40
CA ASN A 116 4.75 3.60 6.02
C ASN A 116 4.63 5.03 5.48
N LYS A 117 5.75 5.76 5.46
CA LYS A 117 5.84 7.16 5.03
C LYS A 117 6.85 7.29 3.90
N SER A 118 6.39 7.62 2.69
CA SER A 118 7.30 7.88 1.58
C SER A 118 7.92 9.29 1.73
N PRO A 119 9.26 9.41 1.79
CA PRO A 119 9.92 10.70 1.70
C PRO A 119 9.93 11.16 0.24
N VAL A 120 9.34 12.34 0.01
CA VAL A 120 9.30 12.99 -1.31
C VAL A 120 10.13 14.25 -1.26
N SER A 121 11.28 14.22 -1.92
CA SER A 121 12.14 15.39 -2.08
C SER A 121 11.56 16.33 -3.13
N ILE A 122 11.23 17.54 -2.71
CA ILE A 122 10.71 18.59 -3.56
C ILE A 122 11.88 19.37 -4.12
N LYS A 123 12.01 19.34 -5.44
CA LYS A 123 12.95 20.16 -6.18
C LYS A 123 12.18 21.25 -6.91
N LEU A 124 12.70 22.48 -6.89
CA LEU A 124 12.20 23.57 -7.70
C LEU A 124 13.20 23.81 -8.84
N SER A 125 12.70 23.81 -10.08
CA SER A 125 13.48 24.11 -11.28
C SER A 125 12.79 25.17 -12.12
N GLY A 126 13.59 25.95 -12.86
CA GLY A 126 13.10 27.00 -13.75
C GLY A 126 14.08 28.15 -13.87
N SER A 127 13.75 29.09 -14.75
CA SER A 127 14.52 30.32 -14.99
C SER A 127 14.05 31.51 -14.14
N ARG A 128 12.93 31.37 -13.41
CA ARG A 128 12.41 32.42 -12.55
C ARG A 128 13.40 32.72 -11.42
N VAL A 129 13.73 34.01 -11.27
CA VAL A 129 14.56 34.50 -10.16
C VAL A 129 13.64 34.86 -9.00
N PHE A 130 13.68 34.07 -7.94
CA PHE A 130 12.88 34.29 -6.73
C PHE A 130 13.48 35.40 -5.86
N GLN A 131 12.61 36.22 -5.29
CA GLN A 131 12.98 37.25 -4.32
C GLN A 131 12.94 36.68 -2.90
N ILE A 132 13.67 37.29 -1.96
CA ILE A 132 13.66 36.88 -0.55
C ILE A 132 12.29 37.02 0.13
N THR A 133 11.39 37.79 -0.48
CA THR A 133 10.01 38.00 -0.01
C THR A 133 9.04 36.98 -0.60
N ASP A 134 9.46 36.20 -1.60
CA ASP A 134 8.62 35.17 -2.19
C ASP A 134 8.41 34.04 -1.17
N THR A 135 7.27 33.38 -1.28
CA THR A 135 6.90 32.29 -0.39
C THR A 135 6.19 31.24 -1.20
N LEU A 136 6.72 30.02 -1.22
CA LEU A 136 6.13 28.89 -1.90
C LEU A 136 5.26 28.10 -0.92
N PHE A 137 4.03 27.84 -1.34
CA PHE A 137 3.07 27.02 -0.63
C PHE A 137 2.95 25.68 -1.36
N ILE A 138 2.98 24.59 -0.61
CA ILE A 138 2.88 23.22 -1.13
C ILE A 138 1.79 22.48 -0.37
N GLY A 139 0.93 21.77 -1.09
CA GLY A 139 -0.12 20.92 -0.52
C GLY A 139 -0.18 19.57 -1.23
N VAL A 140 -0.73 18.57 -0.53
CA VAL A 140 -0.90 17.22 -1.09
C VAL A 140 -2.37 16.80 -0.97
N LYS A 141 -2.99 16.50 -2.11
CA LYS A 141 -4.40 16.12 -2.19
C LYS A 141 -4.68 14.89 -1.31
N ASN A 142 -5.79 14.93 -0.57
CA ASN A 142 -6.28 13.85 0.31
C ASN A 142 -5.23 13.41 1.36
N THR A 143 -4.52 14.37 1.95
CA THR A 143 -3.61 14.13 3.09
C THR A 143 -3.80 15.19 4.17
N SER A 144 -3.17 14.98 5.33
CA SER A 144 -3.11 15.97 6.41
C SER A 144 -2.18 17.15 6.12
N ILE A 145 -1.32 17.05 5.10
CA ILE A 145 -0.43 18.13 4.66
C ILE A 145 -1.24 19.13 3.83
N LYS A 146 -1.89 20.05 4.53
CA LYS A 146 -2.72 21.09 3.90
C LYS A 146 -1.87 22.21 3.30
N GLU A 147 -0.75 22.54 3.94
CA GLU A 147 0.10 23.67 3.58
C GLU A 147 1.49 23.53 4.22
N GLN A 148 2.53 23.46 3.39
CA GLN A 148 3.92 23.64 3.80
C GLN A 148 4.48 24.89 3.14
N VAL A 149 5.04 25.76 3.96
CA VAL A 149 5.56 27.06 3.56
C VAL A 149 7.08 26.99 3.48
N VAL A 150 7.64 27.27 2.31
CA VAL A 150 9.09 27.23 2.07
C VAL A 150 9.56 28.43 1.27
N GLN A 151 10.82 28.79 1.45
CA GLN A 151 11.47 29.80 0.63
C GLN A 151 11.79 29.19 -0.73
N PRO A 152 11.30 29.76 -1.85
CA PRO A 152 11.58 29.22 -3.16
C PRO A 152 13.01 29.54 -3.59
N THR A 153 13.82 28.51 -3.77
CA THR A 153 15.16 28.61 -4.37
C THR A 153 15.34 27.43 -5.32
N ASN A 154 16.15 27.60 -6.37
CA ASN A 154 16.40 26.49 -7.30
C ASN A 154 17.16 25.36 -6.59
N GLY A 155 16.76 24.11 -6.85
CA GLY A 155 17.30 22.93 -6.19
C GLY A 155 16.32 22.25 -5.24
N VAL A 156 16.81 21.39 -4.35
CA VAL A 156 15.97 20.71 -3.36
C VAL A 156 15.61 21.69 -2.25
N ILE A 157 14.31 21.93 -2.08
CA ILE A 157 13.78 22.96 -1.18
C ILE A 157 13.08 22.38 0.04
N ALA A 158 12.63 21.13 -0.03
CA ALA A 158 11.92 20.47 1.06
C ALA A 158 11.91 18.95 0.87
N THR A 159 11.60 18.22 1.95
CA THR A 159 11.20 16.82 1.88
C THR A 159 9.86 16.65 2.59
N LEU A 160 8.84 16.19 1.86
CA LEU A 160 7.53 15.84 2.42
C LEU A 160 7.55 14.40 2.92
N LYS A 161 6.95 14.12 4.07
CA LYS A 161 6.71 12.75 4.54
C LYS A 161 5.24 12.41 4.34
N ILE A 162 4.93 11.64 3.31
CA ILE A 162 3.55 11.33 2.92
C ILE A 162 3.21 9.91 3.34
N ASN A 163 2.11 9.73 4.07
CA ASN A 163 1.62 8.40 4.43
C ASN A 163 1.18 7.61 3.18
N VAL A 164 1.65 6.37 3.09
CA VAL A 164 1.34 5.41 2.03
C VAL A 164 0.84 4.14 2.72
N PRO A 165 -0.38 3.63 2.45
CA PRO A 165 -0.79 2.31 2.92
C PRO A 165 0.22 1.24 2.48
N ASN A 166 0.48 0.21 3.31
CA ASN A 166 1.19 -0.95 2.76
C ASN A 166 0.23 -1.70 1.86
N GLU A 167 0.61 -1.91 0.61
CA GLU A 167 -0.16 -2.64 -0.40
C GLU A 167 0.75 -3.70 -1.02
N TYR A 168 0.25 -4.92 -1.22
CA TYR A 168 1.10 -6.06 -1.62
C TYR A 168 1.80 -5.85 -2.97
N LYS A 169 1.21 -5.06 -3.88
CA LYS A 169 1.75 -4.75 -5.22
C LYS A 169 1.33 -3.38 -5.79
N SER A 170 0.66 -2.55 -5.00
CA SER A 170 0.06 -1.32 -5.50
C SER A 170 0.82 -0.08 -5.03
N THR A 171 0.70 0.97 -5.82
CA THR A 171 1.28 2.29 -5.54
C THR A 171 0.16 3.25 -5.22
N THR A 172 0.33 4.08 -4.20
CA THR A 172 -0.65 5.12 -3.94
C THR A 172 -0.38 6.32 -4.85
N GLN A 173 -1.33 6.63 -5.72
CA GLN A 173 -1.29 7.88 -6.47
C GLN A 173 -1.56 9.07 -5.53
N LYS A 174 -0.68 10.06 -5.57
CA LYS A 174 -0.85 11.35 -4.91
C LYS A 174 -0.71 12.48 -5.93
N THR A 175 -1.25 13.64 -5.57
CA THR A 175 -1.08 14.87 -6.35
C THR A 175 -0.57 15.95 -5.43
N ILE A 176 0.60 16.51 -5.78
CA ILE A 176 1.20 17.67 -5.14
C ILE A 176 0.77 18.90 -5.93
N TYR A 177 0.28 19.92 -5.25
CA TYR A 177 -0.11 21.20 -5.84
C TYR A 177 0.61 22.32 -5.10
N TYR A 178 0.99 23.37 -5.83
CA TYR A 178 1.88 24.40 -5.31
C TYR A 178 1.61 25.77 -5.94
N GLY A 179 2.13 26.83 -5.33
CA GLY A 179 2.07 28.18 -5.88
C GLY A 179 2.84 29.21 -5.06
N VAL A 180 3.31 30.29 -5.70
CA VAL A 180 4.03 31.39 -5.01
C VAL A 180 3.02 32.40 -4.49
N GLY A 181 2.90 32.54 -3.17
CA GLY A 181 1.86 33.34 -2.54
C GLY A 181 0.52 32.59 -2.46
N THR A 182 -0.34 33.05 -1.56
CA THR A 182 -1.63 32.41 -1.25
C THR A 182 -2.59 32.42 -2.44
N SER A 183 -2.58 33.49 -3.26
CA SER A 183 -3.45 33.57 -4.44
C SER A 183 -3.09 32.53 -5.50
N ASP A 184 -1.80 32.28 -5.73
CA ASP A 184 -1.34 31.31 -6.73
C ASP A 184 -1.63 29.88 -6.25
N PHE A 185 -1.36 29.63 -4.97
CA PHE A 185 -1.65 28.36 -4.31
C PHE A 185 -3.14 28.00 -4.37
N GLN A 186 -4.03 28.96 -4.11
CA GLN A 186 -5.47 28.71 -4.17
C GLN A 186 -5.93 28.39 -5.60
N LYS A 187 -5.39 29.07 -6.61
CA LYS A 187 -5.65 28.73 -8.03
C LYS A 187 -5.19 27.32 -8.38
N SER A 188 -4.01 26.92 -7.91
CA SER A 188 -3.48 25.56 -8.08
C SER A 188 -4.35 24.50 -7.42
N LYS A 189 -4.87 24.79 -6.22
CA LYS A 189 -5.82 23.92 -5.54
C LYS A 189 -7.16 23.80 -6.30
N ASP A 190 -7.71 24.90 -6.78
CA ASP A 190 -8.98 24.91 -7.52
C ASP A 190 -8.85 24.18 -8.86
N ALA A 191 -7.69 24.31 -9.52
CA ALA A 191 -7.34 23.59 -10.74
C ALA A 191 -7.44 22.06 -10.60
N LEU A 192 -7.26 21.49 -9.40
CA LEU A 192 -7.40 20.03 -9.16
C LEU A 192 -8.82 19.49 -9.38
N SER A 193 -9.82 20.39 -9.45
CA SER A 193 -11.21 20.04 -9.74
C SER A 193 -11.56 20.17 -11.23
N ILE A 194 -10.69 20.76 -12.03
CA ILE A 194 -10.88 20.98 -13.46
C ILE A 194 -10.22 19.83 -14.22
N PRO A 195 -10.98 19.06 -15.01
CA PRO A 195 -10.40 18.04 -15.89
C PRO A 195 -9.34 18.65 -16.81
N ASP A 196 -8.25 17.92 -17.05
CA ASP A 196 -7.15 18.30 -17.94
C ASP A 196 -6.34 19.56 -17.56
N SER A 197 -6.60 20.15 -16.39
CA SER A 197 -5.71 21.19 -15.88
C SER A 197 -4.32 20.60 -15.60
N VAL A 198 -3.29 21.40 -15.88
CA VAL A 198 -1.89 21.12 -15.55
C VAL A 198 -1.29 22.24 -14.70
N TYR A 199 -2.15 23.11 -14.15
CA TYR A 199 -1.71 24.33 -13.49
C TYR A 199 -1.05 24.01 -12.15
N GLN A 200 0.28 24.07 -12.13
CA GLN A 200 1.13 23.98 -10.93
C GLN A 200 0.76 22.81 -10.00
N HIS A 201 0.54 21.65 -10.58
CA HIS A 201 0.40 20.41 -9.84
C HIS A 201 1.05 19.25 -10.58
N VAL A 202 1.53 18.27 -9.82
CA VAL A 202 2.21 17.08 -10.32
C VAL A 202 1.62 15.86 -9.64
N SER A 203 1.30 14.84 -10.43
CA SER A 203 0.88 13.54 -9.93
C SER A 203 2.09 12.61 -9.84
N LEU A 204 2.16 11.86 -8.75
CA LEU A 204 3.22 10.89 -8.48
C LEU A 204 2.64 9.62 -7.90
N GLN A 205 3.30 8.50 -8.17
CA GLN A 205 3.00 7.20 -7.56
C GLN A 205 3.99 6.96 -6.42
N LEU A 206 3.48 6.77 -5.21
CA LEU A 206 4.29 6.52 -4.04
C LEU A 206 4.31 5.03 -3.70
N LYS A 207 5.50 4.52 -3.41
CA LYS A 207 5.75 3.13 -3.00
C LYS A 207 6.05 2.99 -1.50
N GLY A 208 5.95 4.07 -0.73
CA GLY A 208 6.19 4.02 0.70
C GLY A 208 7.68 3.98 1.05
N CYS A 209 8.04 3.22 2.08
CA CYS A 209 9.41 3.08 2.58
C CYS A 209 10.39 2.42 1.58
N ASP A 210 9.88 1.80 0.52
CA ASP A 210 10.72 1.09 -0.45
C ASP A 210 11.54 2.02 -1.34
N VAL A 211 11.12 3.28 -1.52
CA VAL A 211 11.77 4.24 -2.43
C VAL A 211 11.64 5.67 -1.91
N SER A 212 12.73 6.44 -1.96
CA SER A 212 12.66 7.90 -1.87
C SER A 212 12.37 8.47 -3.25
N GLU A 213 11.25 9.19 -3.36
CA GLU A 213 10.85 9.82 -4.61
C GLU A 213 11.36 11.26 -4.65
N GLN A 214 11.64 11.76 -5.85
CA GLN A 214 11.93 13.18 -6.07
C GLN A 214 10.94 13.72 -7.10
N VAL A 215 10.36 14.88 -6.81
CA VAL A 215 9.47 15.59 -7.73
C VAL A 215 10.07 16.93 -8.10
N ASP A 216 10.01 17.26 -9.38
CA ASP A 216 10.46 18.56 -9.90
C ASP A 216 9.24 19.46 -10.12
N LEU A 217 9.18 20.56 -9.36
CA LEU A 217 8.17 21.59 -9.49
C LEU A 217 8.70 22.65 -10.46
N THR A 218 7.91 22.98 -11.47
CA THR A 218 8.23 24.05 -12.40
C THR A 218 7.27 25.21 -12.19
N ILE A 219 7.83 26.39 -11.93
CA ILE A 219 7.08 27.66 -11.83
C ILE A 219 7.61 28.57 -12.93
N ASN A 220 6.77 28.81 -13.94
CA ASN A 220 7.04 29.77 -15.00
C ASN A 220 6.76 31.20 -14.53
#